data_AF-A0A835HUT5-F1
#
_entry.id   AF-A0A835HUT5-F1
#
_cell.length_a   1.000
_cell.length_b   1.000
_cell.length_c   1.000
_cell.angle_alpha   90.00
_cell.angle_beta   90.00
_cell.angle_gamma   90.00
#
_symmetry.space_group_name_H-M   'P 1'
#
loop_
_entity.id
_entity.type
_entity.pdbx_description
1 polymer ?
#
loop_
_entity_poly.entity_id
_entity_poly.type
_entity_poly.pdbx_seq_one_letter_code
_entity_poly.pdbx_strand_id
1 'polypeptide(L)'
;MGCSKGKGGSIHFYKKDSGFFGGHGIVGTHKYKKDGCVTFALYGDGAVNQGQLFEALNMAALWDLPAILVFENNHYEMGTVEWRVAKSPAYYKRGDYVHGLKTEYVVVSQMPL
;
A
#
# COMPACT_ATOMS: atom_id res chain seq x y z
N MET A 1 -12.83 -23.26 -0.40
CA MET A 1 -11.46 -23.61 -0.86
C MET A 1 -10.61 -22.35 -0.91
N GLY A 2 -9.30 -22.45 -0.78
CA GLY A 2 -8.36 -21.31 -0.69
C GLY A 2 -7.92 -21.00 0.74
N CYS A 3 -6.78 -20.31 0.89
CA CYS A 3 -6.15 -19.97 2.17
C CYS A 3 -7.07 -19.16 3.12
N SER A 4 -8.06 -18.46 2.57
CA SER A 4 -9.05 -17.66 3.30
C SER A 4 -10.34 -18.42 3.66
N LYS A 5 -10.38 -19.75 3.49
CA LYS A 5 -11.56 -20.61 3.77
C LYS A 5 -12.86 -20.14 3.11
N GLY A 6 -12.77 -19.52 1.93
CA GLY A 6 -13.94 -19.02 1.18
C GLY A 6 -14.50 -17.68 1.66
N LYS A 7 -13.82 -16.96 2.57
CA LYS A 7 -14.25 -15.65 3.08
C LYS A 7 -13.84 -14.47 2.18
N GLY A 8 -13.75 -14.69 0.87
CA GLY A 8 -13.39 -13.68 -0.13
C GLY A 8 -13.37 -14.26 -1.54
N GLY A 9 -13.32 -13.37 -2.54
CA GLY A 9 -13.13 -13.75 -3.95
C GLY A 9 -11.79 -14.46 -4.19
N SER A 10 -11.59 -15.01 -5.40
CA SER A 10 -10.42 -15.81 -5.77
C SER A 10 -9.05 -15.13 -5.54
N ILE A 11 -9.03 -13.80 -5.50
CA ILE A 11 -7.83 -12.96 -5.28
C ILE A 11 -7.62 -12.61 -3.79
N HIS A 12 -8.53 -12.96 -2.90
CA HIS A 12 -8.40 -12.67 -1.47
C HIS A 12 -7.55 -13.73 -0.76
N PHE A 13 -6.23 -13.52 -0.76
CA PHE A 13 -5.28 -14.35 -0.02
C PHE A 13 -5.19 -13.92 1.45
N TYR A 14 -5.15 -14.91 2.35
CA TYR A 14 -4.94 -14.69 3.78
C TYR A 14 -4.20 -15.90 4.35
N LYS A 15 -3.00 -15.67 4.89
CA LYS A 15 -2.15 -16.71 5.48
C LYS A 15 -1.37 -16.14 6.67
N LYS A 16 -2.00 -16.22 7.85
CA LYS A 16 -1.44 -15.78 9.14
C LYS A 16 -0.06 -16.37 9.42
N ASP A 17 0.14 -17.66 9.14
CA ASP A 17 1.39 -18.37 9.45
C ASP A 17 2.59 -17.85 8.64
N SER A 18 2.34 -17.18 7.51
CA SER A 18 3.37 -16.54 6.69
C SER A 18 3.36 -15.01 6.82
N GLY A 19 2.66 -14.46 7.80
CA GLY A 19 2.56 -13.01 8.00
C GLY A 19 1.76 -12.26 6.93
N PHE A 20 1.03 -12.98 6.06
CA PHE A 20 0.24 -12.38 4.99
C PHE A 20 -1.21 -12.20 5.45
N PHE A 21 -1.58 -10.98 5.81
CA PHE A 21 -2.89 -10.69 6.40
C PHE A 21 -3.95 -10.17 5.40
N GLY A 22 -3.67 -10.24 4.09
CA GLY A 22 -4.54 -9.71 3.04
C GLY A 22 -4.66 -8.19 3.11
N GLY A 23 -5.76 -7.63 2.60
CA GLY A 23 -6.07 -6.19 2.67
C GLY A 23 -6.40 -5.71 4.08
N HIS A 24 -5.45 -5.83 5.01
CA HIS A 24 -5.57 -5.39 6.40
C HIS A 24 -4.88 -4.04 6.61
N GLY A 25 -5.66 -3.03 7.02
CA GLY A 25 -5.16 -1.69 7.37
C GLY A 25 -4.50 -1.57 8.74
N ILE A 26 -4.17 -2.68 9.42
CA ILE A 26 -3.58 -2.65 10.77
C ILE A 26 -2.05 -2.57 10.65
N VAL A 27 -1.58 -1.37 10.30
CA VAL A 27 -0.16 -1.09 10.10
C VAL A 27 0.63 -1.03 11.43
N GLY A 28 -0.06 -0.86 12.56
CA GLY A 28 0.57 -0.61 13.88
C GLY A 28 0.92 -1.82 14.73
N THR A 29 0.57 -3.06 14.34
CA THR A 29 0.65 -4.22 15.25
C THR A 29 2.08 -4.54 15.71
N HIS A 30 3.08 -4.33 14.85
CA HIS A 30 4.49 -4.65 15.15
C HIS A 30 5.13 -3.68 16.14
N LYS A 31 4.74 -2.40 16.13
CA LYS A 31 5.21 -1.42 17.13
C LYS A 31 4.78 -1.81 18.55
N TYR A 32 3.55 -2.27 18.72
CA TYR A 32 3.06 -2.72 20.02
C TYR A 32 3.70 -4.04 20.47
N LYS A 33 3.98 -4.95 19.53
CA LYS A 33 4.62 -6.25 19.83
C LYS A 33 6.12 -6.14 20.09
N LYS A 34 6.77 -5.05 19.70
CA LYS A 34 8.23 -4.85 19.81
C LYS A 34 9.02 -6.01 19.21
N ASP A 35 8.50 -6.61 18.14
CA ASP A 35 9.09 -7.78 17.49
C ASP A 35 10.13 -7.40 16.43
N GLY A 36 10.36 -6.11 16.20
CA GLY A 36 11.34 -5.60 15.24
C GLY A 36 10.92 -5.77 13.77
N CYS A 37 9.69 -6.23 13.52
CA CYS A 37 9.17 -6.44 12.17
C CYS A 37 8.66 -5.14 11.55
N VAL A 38 8.64 -5.11 10.21
CA VAL A 38 8.12 -3.99 9.40
C VAL A 38 6.90 -4.47 8.61
N THR A 39 5.85 -3.64 8.56
CA THR A 39 4.65 -3.93 7.75
C THR A 39 4.85 -3.43 6.33
N PHE A 40 4.63 -4.28 5.33
CA PHE A 40 4.53 -3.87 3.93
C PHE A 40 3.05 -3.74 3.52
N ALA A 41 2.69 -2.59 2.95
CA ALA A 41 1.34 -2.33 2.43
C ALA A 41 1.43 -1.96 0.95
N LEU A 42 0.90 -2.81 0.08
CA LEU A 42 0.90 -2.59 -1.37
C LEU A 42 -0.43 -1.98 -1.81
N TYR A 43 -0.38 -0.99 -2.70
CA TYR A 43 -1.56 -0.34 -3.26
C TYR A 43 -1.30 0.15 -4.69
N GLY A 44 -2.36 0.23 -5.51
CA GLY A 44 -2.26 0.61 -6.92
C GLY A 44 -2.92 1.95 -7.26
N ASP A 45 -2.95 2.29 -8.55
CA ASP A 45 -3.43 3.57 -9.09
C ASP A 45 -4.84 3.96 -8.64
N GLY A 46 -5.76 3.02 -8.42
CA GLY A 46 -7.09 3.36 -7.93
C GLY A 46 -7.17 3.66 -6.44
N ALA A 47 -6.28 3.06 -5.66
CA ALA A 47 -6.24 3.27 -4.22
C ALA A 47 -5.56 4.59 -3.83
N VAL A 48 -4.71 5.16 -4.69
CA VAL A 48 -3.95 6.39 -4.38
C VAL A 48 -4.82 7.64 -4.25
N ASN A 49 -6.02 7.63 -4.84
CA ASN A 49 -6.96 8.74 -4.77
C ASN A 49 -7.94 8.60 -3.60
N GLN A 50 -7.88 7.49 -2.84
CA GLN A 50 -8.74 7.27 -1.68
C GLN A 50 -8.22 8.02 -0.45
N GLY A 51 -9.13 8.69 0.28
CA GLY A 51 -8.80 9.40 1.52
C GLY A 51 -8.17 8.51 2.59
N GLN A 52 -8.53 7.21 2.59
CA GLN A 52 -8.00 6.21 3.52
C GLN A 52 -6.47 6.08 3.45
N LEU A 53 -5.86 6.32 2.28
CA LEU A 53 -4.41 6.32 2.15
C LEU A 53 -3.79 7.47 2.94
N PHE A 54 -4.35 8.68 2.83
CA PHE A 54 -3.87 9.86 3.56
C PHE A 54 -4.08 9.73 5.07
N GLU A 55 -5.21 9.16 5.49
CA GLU A 55 -5.45 8.83 6.89
C GLU A 55 -4.41 7.83 7.41
N ALA A 56 -4.14 6.75 6.68
CA ALA A 56 -3.15 5.75 7.06
C ALA A 56 -1.73 6.33 7.12
N LEU A 57 -1.34 7.18 6.16
CA LEU A 57 -0.06 7.87 6.15
C LEU A 57 0.09 8.80 7.36
N ASN A 58 -0.95 9.60 7.66
CA ASN A 58 -0.94 10.49 8.81
C ASN A 58 -0.83 9.71 10.14
N MET A 59 -1.56 8.60 10.27
CA MET A 59 -1.47 7.76 11.47
C MET A 59 -0.12 7.06 11.60
N ALA A 60 0.47 6.62 10.47
CA ALA A 60 1.79 6.02 10.45
C ALA A 60 2.88 7.01 10.87
N ALA A 61 2.81 8.26 10.40
CA ALA A 61 3.72 9.33 10.80
C ALA A 61 3.50 9.76 12.25
N LEU A 62 2.26 10.02 12.67
CA LEU A 62 1.93 10.45 14.03
C LEU A 62 2.39 9.45 15.09
N TRP A 63 2.30 8.16 14.77
CA TRP A 63 2.65 7.07 15.67
C TRP A 63 4.01 6.45 15.38
N ASP A 64 4.87 7.04 14.54
CA ASP A 64 6.16 6.48 14.12
C ASP A 64 6.10 4.95 13.92
N LEU A 65 5.21 4.49 13.05
CA LEU A 65 5.00 3.07 12.79
C LEU A 65 6.06 2.52 11.84
N PRO A 66 6.59 1.31 12.07
CA PRO A 66 7.49 0.65 11.14
C PRO A 66 6.70 0.10 9.94
N ALA A 67 6.50 0.95 8.94
CA ALA A 67 5.66 0.65 7.78
C ALA A 67 6.29 1.10 6.47
N ILE A 68 6.18 0.27 5.43
CA ILE A 68 6.59 0.56 4.06
C ILE A 68 5.35 0.48 3.18
N LEU A 69 4.95 1.62 2.61
CA LEU A 69 3.87 1.69 1.64
C LEU A 69 4.46 1.62 0.24
N VAL A 70 4.08 0.59 -0.52
CA VAL A 70 4.56 0.34 -1.87
C VAL A 70 3.45 0.69 -2.84
N PHE A 71 3.70 1.70 -3.66
CA PHE A 71 2.80 2.10 -4.74
C PHE A 71 3.18 1.37 -6.03
N GLU A 72 2.25 0.61 -6.58
CA GLU A 72 2.37 0.01 -7.90
C GLU A 72 1.62 0.88 -8.92
N ASN A 73 2.38 1.60 -9.76
CA ASN A 73 1.80 2.36 -10.88
C ASN A 73 1.84 1.50 -12.14
N ASN A 74 0.68 1.04 -12.59
CA ASN A 74 0.51 0.39 -13.88
C ASN A 74 -0.23 1.28 -14.90
N HIS A 75 -0.45 2.56 -14.56
CA HIS A 75 -1.12 3.61 -15.34
C HIS A 75 -2.64 3.45 -15.52
N TYR A 76 -3.25 2.41 -14.95
CA TYR A 76 -4.67 2.08 -15.14
C TYR A 76 -5.39 1.72 -13.83
N GLU A 77 -6.42 2.51 -13.52
CA GLU A 77 -7.41 2.14 -12.51
C GLU A 77 -8.55 1.34 -13.18
N MET A 78 -8.44 0.01 -13.09
CA MET A 78 -9.29 -0.94 -13.81
C MET A 78 -9.29 -0.72 -15.33
N GLY A 79 -10.12 0.19 -15.84
CA GLY A 79 -10.18 0.58 -17.26
C GLY A 79 -9.95 2.08 -17.49
N THR A 80 -9.64 2.84 -16.45
CA THR A 80 -9.46 4.29 -16.54
C THR A 80 -7.99 4.65 -16.40
N VAL A 81 -7.45 5.28 -17.44
CA VAL A 81 -6.09 5.82 -17.51
C VAL A 81 -5.83 6.92 -16.47
N GLU A 82 -4.62 6.96 -15.93
CA GLU A 82 -4.21 7.85 -14.82
C GLU A 82 -4.56 9.34 -15.04
N TRP A 83 -4.41 9.88 -16.26
CA TRP A 83 -4.68 11.30 -16.56
C TRP A 83 -6.17 11.65 -16.54
N ARG A 84 -7.06 10.65 -16.57
CA ARG A 84 -8.51 10.85 -16.44
C ARG A 84 -9.00 10.84 -14.99
N VAL A 85 -8.23 10.25 -14.08
CA VAL A 85 -8.58 10.13 -12.66
C VAL A 85 -7.79 11.08 -11.78
N ALA A 86 -6.67 11.60 -12.28
CA ALA A 86 -5.80 12.50 -11.55
C ALA A 86 -5.36 13.70 -12.40
N LYS A 87 -5.53 14.91 -11.85
CA LYS A 87 -5.02 16.15 -12.47
C LYS A 87 -3.48 16.20 -12.54
N SER A 88 -2.81 15.50 -11.61
CA SER A 88 -1.37 15.29 -11.64
C SER A 88 -1.10 13.78 -11.59
N PRO A 89 -0.59 13.18 -12.69
CA PRO A 89 -0.25 11.75 -12.77
C PRO A 89 1.08 11.42 -12.07
N ALA A 90 1.85 12.43 -11.66
CA ALA A 90 3.06 12.23 -10.87
C ALA A 90 2.71 11.90 -9.41
N TYR A 91 2.20 10.68 -9.15
CA TYR A 91 1.73 10.25 -7.84
C TYR A 91 2.82 10.25 -6.76
N TYR A 92 4.07 9.96 -7.11
CA TYR A 92 5.20 9.99 -6.16
C TYR A 92 5.38 11.36 -5.49
N LYS A 93 5.12 12.45 -6.22
CA LYS A 93 5.19 13.82 -5.67
C LYS A 93 4.16 14.10 -4.58
N ARG A 94 3.12 13.28 -4.47
CA ARG A 94 2.10 13.41 -3.42
C ARG A 94 2.59 12.89 -2.07
N GLY A 95 3.52 11.93 -2.06
CA GLY A 95 4.14 11.41 -0.84
C GLY A 95 5.03 12.46 -0.16
N ASP A 96 5.70 13.32 -0.95
CA ASP A 96 6.59 14.38 -0.44
C ASP A 96 5.87 15.44 0.41
N TYR A 97 4.54 15.55 0.31
CA TYR A 97 3.75 16.51 1.11
C TYR A 97 3.45 16.01 2.53
N VAL A 98 3.67 14.73 2.84
CA VAL A 98 3.43 14.20 4.18
C VAL A 98 4.71 14.31 5.00
N HIS A 99 4.78 15.36 5.82
CA HIS A 99 5.89 15.59 6.73
C HIS A 99 6.15 14.37 7.63
N GLY A 100 7.42 13.95 7.71
CA GLY A 100 7.86 12.83 8.56
C GLY A 100 7.97 11.49 7.85
N LEU A 101 7.48 11.36 6.60
CA LEU A 101 7.67 10.16 5.80
C LEU A 101 8.83 10.33 4.82
N LYS A 102 9.71 9.32 4.76
CA LYS A 102 10.70 9.20 3.69
C LYS A 102 10.02 8.56 2.49
N THR A 103 9.98 9.28 1.38
CA THR A 103 9.46 8.79 0.10
C THR A 103 10.63 8.47 -0.82
N GLU A 104 10.67 7.25 -1.35
CA GLU A 104 11.61 6.85 -2.40
C GLU A 104 10.82 6.34 -3.59
N TYR A 105 11.18 6.81 -4.79
CA TYR A 105 10.61 6.36 -6.05
C TYR A 105 11.61 5.45 -6.76
N VAL A 106 11.19 4.22 -7.03
CA VAL A 106 11.99 3.23 -7.76
C VAL A 106 11.29 2.91 -9.07
N VAL A 107 11.97 3.19 -10.18
CA VAL A 107 11.51 2.75 -11.51
C VAL A 107 11.91 1.29 -11.67
N VAL A 108 10.94 0.39 -11.60
CA VAL A 108 11.14 -1.00 -12.02
C VAL A 108 11.02 -1.03 -13.54
N SER A 109 12.13 -0.74 -14.24
CA SER A 109 12.22 -1.00 -15.67
C SER A 109 12.01 -2.49 -15.88
N GLN A 110 10.99 -2.85 -16.68
CA GLN A 110 10.60 -4.22 -17.05
C GLN A 110 11.74 -5.22 -16.90
N MET A 111 11.57 -6.19 -15.99
CA MET A 111 12.35 -7.42 -16.09
C MET A 111 12.11 -7.97 -17.50
N PRO A 112 13.15 -8.24 -18.30
CA PRO A 112 12.95 -9.01 -19.52
C PRO A 112 12.34 -10.35 -19.10
N LEU A 113 11.24 -10.72 -19.77
CA LEU A 113 10.58 -12.02 -19.64
C LEU A 113 11.58 -13.18 -19.68
#